data_AF-A0A7Y4U7Z6-F1
#
_entry.id   AF-A0A7Y4U7Z6-F1
#
_cell.length_a   1.000
_cell.length_b   1.000
_cell.length_c   1.000
_cell.angle_alpha   90.00
_cell.angle_beta   90.00
_cell.angle_gamma   90.00
#
_symmetry.space_group_name_H-M   'P 1'
#
loop_
_entity.id
_entity.type
_entity.pdbx_description
1 polymer ?
#
loop_
_entity_poly.entity_id
_entity_poly.type
_entity_poly.pdbx_seq_one_letter_code
_entity_poly.pdbx_strand_id
1 'polypeptide(L)'
;MQRGWWCLFLVTALLLFFVQVSASSIETTLPTGLRTERLSPKDQLRWNNIESLIFAQSPDGQWLHPTLINLWQWVETSGHVVYVEFSRSNNILTSTAGQFRIERLDPRGERHIGVISLNLSSIDAAYIGADAQRPLGFIPFDKLKQNERYAEVLGHEMAHAADILTSLDRVAKVEEFVQKTNELLMHHRSLKPTEKITRDLMNRLDRRDELLKTLEAAADRAEAVVWRELVASKVIRERLTARR
;
A
#
# COMPACT_ATOMS: atom_id res chain seq x y z
N MET A 1 16.11 5.57 -35.48
CA MET A 1 15.09 4.93 -34.61
C MET A 1 15.81 4.16 -33.51
N GLN A 2 16.04 4.78 -32.36
CA GLN A 2 16.46 4.11 -31.12
C GLN A 2 15.74 4.85 -29.99
N ARG A 3 14.63 4.28 -29.54
CA ARG A 3 13.94 4.65 -28.30
C ARG A 3 14.39 3.61 -27.27
N GLY A 4 15.08 4.04 -26.23
CA GLY A 4 15.54 3.13 -25.19
C GLY A 4 16.17 3.86 -24.01
N TRP A 5 15.39 3.93 -22.91
CA TRP A 5 15.79 4.23 -21.54
C TRP A 5 16.13 5.73 -21.33
N TRP A 6 15.58 6.48 -20.38
CA TRP A 6 15.28 6.22 -18.98
C TRP A 6 14.13 7.14 -18.51
N CYS A 7 13.01 6.59 -18.03
CA CYS A 7 12.10 7.30 -17.12
C CYS A 7 11.90 6.39 -15.92
N LEU A 8 12.88 6.46 -15.03
CA LEU A 8 12.93 5.76 -13.76
C LEU A 8 12.20 6.63 -12.73
N PHE A 9 10.90 6.49 -12.61
CA PHE A 9 10.13 7.02 -11.48
C PHE A 9 9.01 6.04 -11.11
N LEU A 10 9.42 4.93 -10.50
CA LEU A 10 8.75 4.25 -9.38
C LEU A 10 9.64 3.07 -8.99
N VAL A 11 10.72 3.37 -8.29
CA VAL A 11 11.36 2.36 -7.44
C VAL A 11 10.58 2.40 -6.13
N THR A 12 9.68 1.45 -5.93
CA THR A 12 9.23 1.10 -4.58
C THR A 12 10.43 0.55 -3.84
N ALA A 13 11.16 1.45 -3.16
CA ALA A 13 12.13 1.07 -2.17
C ALA A 13 11.34 0.48 -0.99
N LEU A 14 11.23 -0.84 -0.98
CA LEU A 14 10.72 -1.65 0.11
C LEU A 14 11.75 -1.58 1.24
N LEU A 15 11.71 -0.49 2.02
CA LEU A 15 12.63 -0.22 3.12
C LEU A 15 12.17 -0.96 4.39
N LEU A 16 13.03 -1.90 4.78
CA LEU A 16 13.20 -2.64 6.04
C LEU A 16 12.45 -2.14 7.29
N PHE A 17 11.86 -3.07 8.04
CA PHE A 17 11.93 -3.10 9.52
C PHE A 17 12.05 -4.56 10.01
N PHE A 18 12.79 -4.74 11.11
CA PHE A 18 13.18 -6.01 11.71
C PHE A 18 12.00 -6.91 12.11
N VAL A 19 12.10 -8.20 11.81
CA VAL A 19 11.27 -9.25 12.43
C VAL A 19 11.98 -9.71 13.71
N GLN A 20 11.39 -9.42 14.87
CA GLN A 20 11.75 -10.08 16.11
C GLN A 20 10.72 -11.20 16.35
N VAL A 21 11.12 -12.45 16.07
CA VAL A 21 10.31 -13.62 16.39
C VAL A 21 10.34 -13.81 17.90
N SER A 22 9.29 -13.37 18.58
CA SER A 22 9.00 -13.77 19.95
C SER A 22 7.76 -14.65 19.93
N ALA A 23 7.97 -15.96 20.12
CA ALA A 23 6.90 -16.88 20.43
C ALA A 23 6.48 -16.63 21.88
N SER A 24 5.41 -15.86 22.08
CA SER A 24 4.70 -15.79 23.34
C SER A 24 3.23 -16.11 23.12
N SER A 25 2.85 -17.30 23.59
CA SER A 25 1.50 -17.82 23.67
C SER A 25 0.71 -17.08 24.74
N ILE A 26 0.00 -16.03 24.34
CA ILE A 26 -1.24 -15.58 25.00
C ILE A 26 -2.22 -15.32 23.86
N GLU A 27 -3.13 -16.27 23.64
CA GLU A 27 -4.18 -16.19 22.63
C GLU A 27 -5.31 -15.31 23.16
N THR A 28 -5.02 -14.03 23.40
CA THR A 28 -6.06 -13.01 23.28
C THR A 28 -6.42 -12.98 21.81
N THR A 29 -7.68 -13.28 21.48
CA THR A 29 -8.20 -13.20 20.12
C THR A 29 -8.09 -11.75 19.66
N LEU A 30 -6.93 -11.38 19.08
CA LEU A 30 -6.71 -10.06 18.50
C LEU A 30 -7.89 -9.79 17.55
N PRO A 31 -8.53 -8.63 17.64
CA PRO A 31 -9.69 -8.38 16.80
C PRO A 31 -9.23 -8.32 15.32
N THR A 32 -9.97 -8.94 14.38
CA THR A 32 -9.62 -9.06 12.94
C THR A 32 -10.09 -7.87 12.12
N GLY A 33 -9.43 -7.55 11.02
CA GLY A 33 -9.77 -6.42 10.17
C GLY A 33 -8.72 -5.32 10.23
N LEU A 34 -9.13 -4.10 9.91
CA LEU A 34 -8.29 -2.93 9.86
C LEU A 34 -8.11 -2.34 11.27
N ARG A 35 -6.87 -1.99 11.61
CA ARG A 35 -6.44 -1.70 12.98
C ARG A 35 -5.65 -0.41 13.05
N THR A 36 -6.10 0.56 13.84
CA THR A 36 -5.53 1.92 13.89
C THR A 36 -4.83 2.23 15.22
N GLU A 37 -4.65 1.23 16.09
CA GLU A 37 -4.04 1.40 17.41
C GLU A 37 -2.58 1.86 17.34
N ARG A 38 -1.95 1.79 16.16
CA ARG A 38 -0.59 2.28 15.89
C ARG A 38 -0.53 3.73 15.44
N LEU A 39 -1.68 4.40 15.27
CA LEU A 39 -1.73 5.82 14.93
C LEU A 39 -1.56 6.67 16.18
N SER A 40 -0.81 7.78 16.05
CA SER A 40 -0.78 8.79 17.10
C SER A 40 -2.11 9.55 17.17
N PRO A 41 -2.46 10.24 18.28
CA PRO A 41 -3.70 11.01 18.36
C PRO A 41 -3.89 12.04 17.24
N LYS A 42 -2.79 12.66 16.78
CA LYS A 42 -2.80 13.59 15.63
C LYS A 42 -3.11 12.86 14.32
N ASP A 43 -2.56 11.66 14.16
CA ASP A 43 -2.77 10.82 12.99
C ASP A 43 -4.17 10.21 12.98
N GLN A 44 -4.75 9.94 14.15
CA GLN A 44 -6.14 9.49 14.27
C GLN A 44 -7.12 10.52 13.69
N LEU A 45 -6.90 11.82 13.90
CA LEU A 45 -7.74 12.86 13.28
C LEU A 45 -7.67 12.81 11.75
N ARG A 46 -6.47 12.61 11.19
CA ARG A 46 -6.27 12.47 9.75
C ARG A 46 -6.94 11.20 9.22
N TRP A 47 -6.80 10.10 9.96
CA TRP A 47 -7.47 8.84 9.65
C TRP A 47 -8.99 9.01 9.60
N ASN A 48 -9.60 9.64 10.60
CA ASN A 48 -11.04 9.86 10.65
C ASN A 48 -11.54 10.65 9.42
N ASN A 49 -10.73 11.55 8.86
CA ASN A 49 -11.06 12.27 7.63
C ASN A 49 -10.99 11.38 6.38
N ILE A 50 -10.01 10.47 6.32
CA ILE A 50 -9.89 9.47 5.25
C ILE A 50 -11.06 8.49 5.33
N GLU A 51 -11.39 8.01 6.53
CA GLU A 51 -12.51 7.12 6.79
C GLU A 51 -13.85 7.77 6.41
N SER A 52 -14.08 9.01 6.85
CA SER A 52 -15.27 9.78 6.48
C SER A 52 -15.40 9.96 4.96
N LEU A 53 -14.27 10.04 4.25
CA LEU A 53 -14.27 10.11 2.79
C LEU A 53 -14.62 8.76 2.16
N ILE A 54 -14.05 7.65 2.64
CA ILE A 54 -14.36 6.29 2.17
C ILE A 54 -15.86 6.00 2.32
N PHE A 55 -16.41 6.25 3.50
CA PHE A 55 -17.81 6.02 3.84
C PHE A 55 -18.76 7.15 3.40
N ALA A 56 -18.33 8.04 2.50
CA ALA A 56 -19.20 9.07 1.97
C ALA A 56 -20.32 8.45 1.10
N GLN A 57 -21.56 8.86 1.34
CA GLN A 57 -22.74 8.44 0.58
C GLN A 57 -23.36 9.61 -0.20
N SER A 58 -24.02 9.30 -1.31
CA SER A 58 -24.90 10.22 -2.01
C SER A 58 -26.17 10.49 -1.18
N PRO A 59 -26.96 11.53 -1.54
CA PRO A 59 -28.27 11.75 -0.92
C PRO A 59 -29.23 10.55 -1.02
N ASP A 60 -29.04 9.69 -2.02
CA ASP A 60 -29.83 8.48 -2.26
C ASP A 60 -29.30 7.26 -1.47
N GLY A 61 -28.33 7.47 -0.57
CA GLY A 61 -27.74 6.42 0.27
C GLY A 61 -26.72 5.52 -0.44
N GLN A 62 -26.34 5.84 -1.69
CA GLN A 62 -25.35 5.05 -2.44
C GLN A 62 -23.92 5.44 -2.05
N TRP A 63 -23.03 4.46 -1.89
CA TRP A 63 -21.62 4.74 -1.64
C TRP A 63 -20.99 5.50 -2.81
N LEU A 64 -20.28 6.59 -2.51
CA LEU A 64 -19.60 7.39 -3.53
C LEU A 64 -18.32 6.75 -4.04
N HIS A 65 -17.71 5.85 -3.25
CA HIS A 65 -16.46 5.17 -3.56
C HIS A 65 -16.59 3.65 -3.35
N PRO A 66 -17.40 2.95 -4.17
CA PRO A 66 -17.69 1.54 -3.97
C PRO A 66 -16.43 0.66 -4.00
N THR A 67 -15.40 1.01 -4.77
CA THR A 67 -14.15 0.23 -4.80
C THR A 67 -13.41 0.30 -3.47
N LEU A 68 -13.31 1.49 -2.86
CA LEU A 68 -12.70 1.65 -1.53
C LEU A 68 -13.49 0.89 -0.45
N ILE A 69 -14.83 0.96 -0.49
CA ILE A 69 -15.69 0.25 0.45
C ILE A 69 -15.53 -1.27 0.32
N ASN A 70 -15.49 -1.80 -0.90
CA ASN A 70 -15.32 -3.23 -1.12
C ASN A 70 -13.96 -3.74 -0.61
N LEU A 71 -12.88 -2.98 -0.86
CA LEU A 71 -11.55 -3.29 -0.33
C LEU A 71 -11.53 -3.25 1.21
N TRP A 72 -12.14 -2.23 1.80
CA TRP A 72 -12.27 -2.12 3.25
C TRP A 72 -13.04 -3.30 3.85
N GLN A 73 -14.22 -3.61 3.31
CA GLN A 73 -15.05 -4.72 3.76
C GLN A 73 -14.34 -6.06 3.60
N TRP A 74 -13.60 -6.25 2.51
CA TRP A 74 -12.75 -7.43 2.35
C TRP A 74 -11.76 -7.54 3.50
N VAL A 75 -11.03 -6.47 3.83
CA VAL A 75 -10.06 -6.49 4.95
C VAL A 75 -10.76 -6.83 6.27
N GLU A 76 -11.87 -6.15 6.58
CA GLU A 76 -12.65 -6.38 7.82
C GLU A 76 -13.12 -7.84 7.98
N THR A 77 -13.54 -8.47 6.88
CA THR A 77 -14.10 -9.82 6.88
C THR A 77 -13.10 -10.93 6.58
N SER A 78 -11.86 -10.60 6.20
CA SER A 78 -10.84 -11.56 5.76
C SER A 78 -10.36 -12.53 6.83
N GLY A 79 -10.60 -12.24 8.11
CA GLY A 79 -10.06 -12.99 9.26
C GLY A 79 -8.62 -12.62 9.61
N HIS A 80 -7.95 -11.81 8.79
CA HIS A 80 -6.59 -11.31 9.04
C HIS A 80 -6.60 -10.05 9.91
N VAL A 81 -5.41 -9.59 10.31
CA VAL A 81 -5.22 -8.32 11.00
C VAL A 81 -4.37 -7.42 10.12
N VAL A 82 -4.85 -6.23 9.79
CA VAL A 82 -4.10 -5.25 8.98
C VAL A 82 -3.98 -3.95 9.76
N TYR A 83 -2.78 -3.66 10.26
CA TYR A 83 -2.51 -2.40 10.94
C TYR A 83 -2.33 -1.26 9.94
N VAL A 84 -2.77 -0.06 10.31
CA VAL A 84 -2.52 1.17 9.58
C VAL A 84 -1.56 2.04 10.37
N GLU A 85 -0.52 2.52 9.69
CA GLU A 85 0.50 3.39 10.24
C GLU A 85 0.77 4.58 9.31
N PHE A 86 1.08 5.75 9.88
CA PHE A 86 1.62 6.86 9.10
C PHE A 86 3.12 6.96 9.36
N SER A 87 3.90 6.70 8.31
CA SER A 87 5.35 6.73 8.39
C SER A 87 5.82 8.17 8.67
N ARG A 88 6.62 8.32 9.72
CA ARG A 88 7.35 9.56 9.98
C ARG A 88 8.64 9.49 9.19
N SER A 89 8.78 10.33 8.17
CA SER A 89 10.00 10.44 7.39
C SER A 89 11.16 10.90 8.30
N ASN A 90 11.95 9.95 8.81
CA ASN A 90 13.19 10.24 9.53
C ASN A 90 14.27 10.63 8.50
N ASN A 91 14.22 11.86 7.99
CA ASN A 91 15.24 12.53 7.17
C ASN A 91 15.76 11.83 5.89
N ILE A 92 15.29 10.62 5.57
CA ILE A 92 15.55 9.93 4.32
C ILE A 92 14.29 10.13 3.48
N LEU A 93 14.40 10.96 2.44
CA LEU A 93 13.33 11.13 1.45
C LEU A 93 13.12 9.79 0.76
N THR A 94 12.06 9.07 1.14
CA THR A 94 11.60 7.92 0.38
C THR A 94 10.61 8.41 -0.68
N SER A 95 10.78 7.99 -1.93
CA SER A 95 9.81 8.27 -3.00
C SER A 95 8.54 7.42 -2.89
N THR A 96 8.48 6.54 -1.90
CA THR A 96 7.37 5.62 -1.66
C THR A 96 6.25 6.32 -0.89
N ALA A 97 5.08 6.43 -1.53
CA ALA A 97 3.88 7.07 -0.97
C ALA A 97 3.10 6.18 0.00
N GLY A 98 3.10 4.87 -0.25
CA GLY A 98 2.45 3.85 0.57
C GLY A 98 3.19 2.52 0.47
N GLN A 99 2.95 1.63 1.43
CA GLN A 99 3.47 0.27 1.41
C GLN A 99 2.60 -0.68 2.23
N PHE A 100 2.22 -1.80 1.64
CA PHE A 100 1.76 -2.98 2.35
C PHE A 100 2.94 -3.94 2.62
N ARG A 101 3.03 -4.44 3.86
CA ARG A 101 3.99 -5.49 4.24
C ARG A 101 3.31 -6.54 5.11
N ILE A 102 3.79 -7.78 5.00
CA ILE A 102 3.45 -8.85 5.92
C ILE A 102 4.38 -8.73 7.14
N GLU A 103 3.79 -8.65 8.33
CA GLU A 103 4.53 -8.63 9.60
C GLU A 103 4.59 -10.02 10.24
N ARG A 104 3.51 -10.80 10.14
CA ARG A 104 3.46 -12.16 10.67
C ARG A 104 2.67 -13.10 9.76
N LEU A 105 3.27 -14.26 9.48
CA LEU A 105 2.60 -15.35 8.80
C LEU A 105 1.91 -16.29 9.78
N ASP A 106 0.70 -16.67 9.43
CA ASP A 106 0.04 -17.83 9.99
C ASP A 106 0.26 -19.01 9.04
N PRO A 107 0.92 -20.10 9.48
CA PRO A 107 1.14 -21.29 8.66
C PRO A 107 -0.15 -21.94 8.14
N ARG A 108 -1.30 -21.70 8.77
CA ARG A 108 -2.61 -22.20 8.33
C ARG A 108 -3.29 -21.30 7.29
N GLY A 109 -2.78 -20.09 7.10
CA GLY A 109 -3.37 -19.11 6.19
C GLY A 109 -4.62 -18.41 6.72
N GLU A 110 -4.98 -18.61 7.99
CA GLU A 110 -6.25 -18.12 8.55
C GLU A 110 -6.09 -16.68 9.06
N ARG A 111 -4.97 -16.37 9.71
CA ARG A 111 -4.78 -15.11 10.43
C ARG A 111 -3.38 -14.51 10.25
N HIS A 112 -3.07 -14.10 9.04
CA HIS A 112 -1.91 -13.27 8.77
C HIS A 112 -2.01 -11.90 9.49
N ILE A 113 -0.86 -11.31 9.82
CA ILE A 113 -0.74 -9.91 10.23
C ILE A 113 -0.02 -9.14 9.13
N GLY A 114 -0.70 -8.15 8.58
CA GLY A 114 -0.14 -7.18 7.64
C GLY A 114 -0.10 -5.76 8.22
N VAL A 115 0.65 -4.88 7.56
CA VAL A 115 0.72 -3.46 7.88
C VAL A 115 0.64 -2.66 6.58
N ILE A 116 -0.29 -1.70 6.53
CA ILE A 116 -0.34 -0.63 5.55
C ILE A 116 0.32 0.60 6.18
N SER A 117 1.40 1.07 5.57
CA SER A 117 2.09 2.30 5.95
C SER A 117 1.89 3.37 4.89
N LEU A 118 1.39 4.54 5.27
CA LEU A 118 1.28 5.70 4.37
C LEU A 118 2.33 6.75 4.73
N ASN A 119 3.09 7.22 3.76
CA ASN A 119 4.00 8.35 3.93
C ASN A 119 3.31 9.64 3.45
N LEU A 120 2.60 10.29 4.37
CA LEU A 120 1.81 11.49 4.05
C LEU A 120 2.67 12.62 3.47
N SER A 121 3.92 12.79 3.93
CA SER A 121 4.84 13.79 3.39
C SER A 121 5.18 13.52 1.93
N SER A 122 5.41 12.26 1.56
CA SER A 122 5.68 11.86 0.18
C SER A 122 4.45 11.98 -0.70
N ILE A 123 3.24 11.71 -0.17
CA ILE A 123 1.98 11.92 -0.90
C ILE A 123 1.72 13.41 -1.15
N ASP A 124 1.94 14.26 -0.14
CA ASP A 124 1.77 15.71 -0.27
C ASP A 124 2.74 16.32 -1.29
N ALA A 125 3.98 15.81 -1.33
CA ALA A 125 5.05 16.28 -2.22
C ALA A 125 5.08 15.60 -3.59
N ALA A 126 4.17 14.67 -3.87
CA ALA A 126 4.18 13.91 -5.12
C ALA A 126 4.02 14.81 -6.35
N TYR A 127 4.82 14.56 -7.38
CA TYR A 127 4.70 15.23 -8.67
C TYR A 127 3.44 14.77 -9.40
N ILE A 128 2.71 15.73 -9.98
CA ILE A 128 1.49 15.48 -10.75
C ILE A 128 1.69 16.12 -12.13
N GLY A 129 1.72 15.31 -13.17
CA GLY A 129 1.90 15.78 -14.54
C GLY A 129 1.74 14.67 -15.57
N ALA A 130 1.76 15.04 -16.84
CA ALA A 130 1.56 14.12 -17.96
C ALA A 130 2.60 12.98 -18.00
N ASP A 131 3.81 13.23 -17.51
CA ASP A 131 4.87 12.21 -17.43
C ASP A 131 4.59 11.11 -16.39
N ALA A 132 3.66 11.35 -15.46
CA ALA A 132 3.18 10.37 -14.49
C ALA A 132 1.97 9.57 -15.00
N GLN A 133 1.54 9.79 -16.24
CA GLN A 133 0.39 9.12 -16.83
C GLN A 133 0.63 7.61 -16.98
N ARG A 134 -0.22 6.83 -16.31
CA ARG A 134 -0.31 5.37 -16.40
C ARG A 134 -1.27 4.96 -17.54
N PRO A 135 -1.37 3.66 -17.89
CA PRO A 135 -2.27 3.20 -18.94
C PRO A 135 -3.71 3.72 -18.78
N LEU A 136 -4.42 3.90 -19.90
CA LEU A 136 -5.79 4.43 -19.95
C LEU A 136 -5.97 5.89 -19.47
N GLY A 137 -4.89 6.67 -19.34
CA GLY A 137 -4.98 8.09 -18.99
C GLY A 137 -5.16 8.37 -17.50
N PHE A 138 -4.94 7.35 -16.65
CA PHE A 138 -4.86 7.52 -15.21
C PHE A 138 -3.60 8.33 -14.86
N ILE A 139 -3.77 9.46 -14.16
CA ILE A 139 -2.67 10.25 -13.60
C ILE A 139 -2.87 10.26 -12.08
N PRO A 140 -2.03 9.58 -11.30
CA PRO A 140 -2.16 9.53 -9.85
C PRO A 140 -2.28 10.94 -9.25
N PHE A 141 -3.18 11.10 -8.28
CA PHE A 141 -3.45 12.36 -7.58
C PHE A 141 -4.03 13.50 -8.41
N ASP A 142 -4.18 13.36 -9.74
CA ASP A 142 -4.69 14.44 -10.58
C ASP A 142 -6.11 14.84 -10.14
N LYS A 143 -6.34 16.16 -10.02
CA LYS A 143 -7.58 16.80 -9.54
C LYS A 143 -7.99 16.46 -8.10
N LEU A 144 -7.16 15.73 -7.35
CA LEU A 144 -7.44 15.34 -5.96
C LEU A 144 -6.83 16.29 -4.94
N LYS A 145 -7.61 16.61 -3.91
CA LYS A 145 -7.20 17.33 -2.68
C LYS A 145 -6.49 16.37 -1.74
N GLN A 146 -5.83 16.93 -0.72
CA GLN A 146 -4.98 16.18 0.22
C GLN A 146 -5.57 14.86 0.74
N ASN A 147 -6.72 14.87 1.41
CA ASN A 147 -7.32 13.64 1.96
C ASN A 147 -7.74 12.63 0.88
N GLU A 148 -8.07 13.12 -0.32
CA GLU A 148 -8.42 12.27 -1.46
C GLU A 148 -7.19 11.54 -1.99
N ARG A 149 -6.03 12.19 -2.00
CA ARG A 149 -4.75 11.55 -2.34
C ARG A 149 -4.39 10.47 -1.32
N TYR A 150 -4.61 10.72 -0.03
CA TYR A 150 -4.39 9.70 1.00
C TYR A 150 -5.32 8.48 0.80
N ALA A 151 -6.58 8.71 0.45
CA ALA A 151 -7.53 7.64 0.16
C ALA A 151 -7.18 6.86 -1.12
N GLU A 152 -6.66 7.54 -2.15
CA GLU A 152 -6.15 6.89 -3.37
C GLU A 152 -5.02 5.91 -3.02
N VAL A 153 -3.97 6.36 -2.31
CA VAL A 153 -2.86 5.49 -1.90
C VAL A 153 -3.34 4.38 -0.97
N LEU A 154 -4.22 4.68 -0.01
CA LEU A 154 -4.79 3.64 0.85
C LEU A 154 -5.54 2.58 0.03
N GLY A 155 -6.28 2.97 -1.01
CA GLY A 155 -6.94 2.06 -1.94
C GLY A 155 -5.93 1.14 -2.65
N HIS A 156 -4.81 1.69 -3.11
CA HIS A 156 -3.72 0.92 -3.69
C HIS A 156 -3.15 -0.12 -2.70
N GLU A 157 -2.83 0.29 -1.47
CA GLU A 157 -2.26 -0.62 -0.46
C GLU A 157 -3.26 -1.66 0.06
N MET A 158 -4.54 -1.31 0.16
CA MET A 158 -5.60 -2.29 0.48
C MET A 158 -5.78 -3.30 -0.65
N ALA A 159 -5.61 -2.90 -1.91
CA ALA A 159 -5.64 -3.83 -3.04
C ALA A 159 -4.48 -4.83 -2.97
N HIS A 160 -3.28 -4.39 -2.58
CA HIS A 160 -2.18 -5.31 -2.26
C HIS A 160 -2.54 -6.25 -1.11
N ALA A 161 -3.07 -5.73 -0.01
CA ALA A 161 -3.48 -6.55 1.12
C ALA A 161 -4.49 -7.64 0.68
N ALA A 162 -5.52 -7.26 -0.08
CA ALA A 162 -6.52 -8.19 -0.58
C ALA A 162 -5.93 -9.25 -1.52
N ASP A 163 -5.15 -8.85 -2.53
CA ASP A 163 -4.59 -9.78 -3.52
C ASP A 163 -3.57 -10.75 -2.90
N ILE A 164 -2.74 -10.26 -1.97
CA ILE A 164 -1.71 -11.08 -1.31
C ILE A 164 -2.37 -12.01 -0.30
N LEU A 165 -3.14 -11.48 0.65
CA LEU A 165 -3.61 -12.24 1.80
C LEU A 165 -4.71 -13.26 1.46
N THR A 166 -5.40 -13.13 0.33
CA THR A 166 -6.39 -14.12 -0.13
C THR A 166 -5.77 -15.51 -0.41
N SER A 167 -4.45 -15.61 -0.61
CA SER A 167 -3.81 -16.86 -1.02
C SER A 167 -2.55 -17.14 -0.22
N LEU A 168 -2.56 -18.24 0.54
CA LEU A 168 -1.38 -18.72 1.27
C LEU A 168 -0.15 -18.88 0.37
N ASP A 169 -0.33 -19.34 -0.88
CA ASP A 169 0.76 -19.44 -1.86
C ASP A 169 1.33 -18.05 -2.24
N ARG A 170 0.47 -17.04 -2.44
CA ARG A 170 0.93 -15.68 -2.74
C ARG A 170 1.66 -15.07 -1.54
N VAL A 171 1.10 -15.22 -0.36
CA VAL A 171 1.72 -14.80 0.90
C VAL A 171 3.12 -15.40 1.05
N ALA A 172 3.26 -16.73 0.87
CA ALA A 172 4.53 -17.42 0.95
C ALA A 172 5.53 -16.95 -0.13
N LYS A 173 5.06 -16.69 -1.36
CA LYS A 173 5.89 -16.14 -2.44
C LYS A 173 6.40 -14.73 -2.12
N VAL A 174 5.55 -13.87 -1.53
CA VAL A 174 5.97 -12.52 -1.11
C VAL A 174 7.03 -12.60 -0.02
N GLU A 175 6.84 -13.44 1.00
CA GLU A 175 7.88 -13.64 2.03
C GLU A 175 9.19 -14.14 1.41
N GLU A 176 9.15 -15.18 0.59
CA GLU A 176 10.35 -15.82 0.03
C GLU A 176 11.09 -14.94 -0.98
N PHE A 177 10.37 -14.37 -1.95
CA PHE A 177 10.99 -13.66 -3.05
C PHE A 177 11.16 -12.17 -2.80
N VAL A 178 10.30 -11.54 -2.01
CA VAL A 178 10.41 -10.11 -1.72
C VAL A 178 11.19 -9.90 -0.43
N GLN A 179 10.69 -10.40 0.70
CA GLN A 179 11.28 -10.10 2.01
C GLN A 179 12.67 -10.69 2.15
N LYS A 180 12.82 -12.02 2.00
CA LYS A 180 14.13 -12.67 2.17
C LYS A 180 15.15 -12.24 1.12
N THR A 181 14.73 -11.96 -0.13
CA THR A 181 15.66 -11.44 -1.15
C THR A 181 16.16 -10.05 -0.80
N ASN A 182 15.30 -9.18 -0.27
CA ASN A 182 15.70 -7.86 0.19
C ASN A 182 16.67 -7.96 1.38
N GLU A 183 16.41 -8.85 2.33
CA GLU A 183 17.32 -9.13 3.46
C GLU A 183 18.70 -9.59 2.97
N LEU A 184 18.73 -10.56 2.05
CA LEU A 184 19.99 -11.04 1.46
C LEU A 184 20.74 -9.94 0.72
N LEU A 185 20.03 -9.10 -0.04
CA LEU A 185 20.63 -7.97 -0.75
C LEU A 185 21.25 -6.97 0.25
N MET A 186 20.53 -6.64 1.32
CA MET A 186 21.02 -5.72 2.35
C MET A 186 22.23 -6.30 3.09
N HIS A 187 22.16 -7.57 3.48
CA HIS A 187 23.26 -8.28 4.12
C HIS A 187 24.50 -8.38 3.20
N HIS A 188 24.31 -8.65 1.90
CA HIS A 188 25.39 -8.63 0.92
C HIS A 188 26.02 -7.24 0.82
N ARG A 189 25.21 -6.17 0.75
CA ARG A 189 25.69 -4.80 0.61
C ARG A 189 26.37 -4.27 1.88
N SER A 190 25.96 -4.72 3.08
CA SER A 190 26.61 -4.32 4.33
C SER A 190 27.98 -4.99 4.51
N LEU A 191 28.10 -6.27 4.16
CA LEU A 191 29.38 -7.01 4.31
C LEU A 191 30.36 -6.76 3.17
N LYS A 192 29.85 -6.62 1.94
CA LYS A 192 30.64 -6.59 0.71
C LYS A 192 30.14 -5.50 -0.25
N PRO A 193 30.34 -4.21 0.07
CA PRO A 193 29.72 -3.10 -0.67
C PRO A 193 30.13 -3.03 -2.15
N THR A 194 31.39 -3.36 -2.44
CA THR A 194 32.02 -3.27 -3.77
C THR A 194 32.01 -4.59 -4.55
N GLU A 195 31.64 -5.70 -3.91
CA GLU A 195 31.61 -7.00 -4.58
C GLU A 195 30.42 -7.07 -5.53
N LYS A 196 30.63 -7.74 -6.67
CA LYS A 196 29.57 -7.97 -7.63
C LYS A 196 28.54 -8.92 -7.02
N ILE A 197 27.26 -8.62 -7.27
CA ILE A 197 26.15 -9.50 -6.92
C ILE A 197 26.37 -10.87 -7.55
N THR A 198 26.21 -11.94 -6.76
CA THR A 198 26.36 -13.31 -7.25
C THR A 198 25.25 -13.65 -8.25
N ARG A 199 25.50 -14.61 -9.15
CA ARG A 199 24.49 -15.06 -10.12
C ARG A 199 23.21 -15.55 -9.46
N ASP A 200 23.33 -16.22 -8.31
CA ASP A 200 22.18 -16.71 -7.55
C ASP A 200 21.33 -15.54 -7.01
N LEU A 201 21.96 -14.55 -6.39
CA LEU A 201 21.24 -13.37 -5.92
C LEU A 201 20.62 -12.57 -7.08
N MET A 202 21.29 -12.50 -8.23
CA MET A 202 20.70 -11.91 -9.44
C MET A 202 19.43 -12.64 -9.87
N ASN A 203 19.46 -13.98 -9.96
CA ASN A 203 18.27 -14.77 -10.31
C ASN A 203 17.12 -14.57 -9.30
N ARG A 204 17.43 -14.40 -8.00
CA ARG A 204 16.41 -14.12 -6.98
C ARG A 204 15.82 -12.72 -7.16
N LEU A 205 16.63 -11.73 -7.53
CA LEU A 205 16.17 -10.37 -7.85
C LEU A 205 15.27 -10.38 -9.09
N ASP A 206 15.61 -11.11 -10.14
CA ASP A 206 14.77 -11.21 -11.34
C ASP A 206 13.38 -11.78 -11.01
N ARG A 207 13.34 -12.86 -10.21
CA ARG A 207 12.07 -13.46 -9.75
C ARG A 207 11.26 -12.51 -8.86
N ARG A 208 11.94 -11.76 -7.98
CA ARG A 208 11.30 -10.73 -7.16
C ARG A 208 10.66 -9.67 -8.05
N ASP A 209 11.39 -9.16 -9.02
CA ASP A 209 10.93 -8.05 -9.86
C ASP A 209 9.76 -8.49 -10.77
N GLU A 210 9.76 -9.74 -11.26
CA GLU A 210 8.62 -10.32 -11.97
C GLU A 210 7.37 -10.47 -11.08
N LEU A 211 7.55 -10.94 -9.84
CA LEU A 211 6.46 -11.02 -8.86
C LEU A 211 5.91 -9.62 -8.53
N LEU A 212 6.78 -8.66 -8.23
CA LEU A 212 6.39 -7.28 -7.92
C LEU A 212 5.62 -6.67 -9.09
N LYS A 213 6.10 -6.82 -10.33
CA LYS A 213 5.38 -6.33 -11.52
C LYS A 213 3.95 -6.88 -11.62
N THR A 214 3.75 -8.14 -11.23
CA THR A 214 2.43 -8.78 -11.25
C THR A 214 1.52 -8.21 -10.15
N LEU A 215 2.05 -8.04 -8.94
CA LEU A 215 1.32 -7.49 -7.79
C LEU A 215 0.94 -6.02 -8.03
N GLU A 216 1.88 -5.21 -8.50
CA GLU A 216 1.69 -3.79 -8.82
C GLU A 216 0.62 -3.60 -9.90
N ALA A 217 0.62 -4.43 -10.95
CA ALA A 217 -0.39 -4.33 -12.00
C ALA A 217 -1.83 -4.55 -11.48
N ALA A 218 -2.03 -5.35 -10.43
CA ALA A 218 -3.34 -5.55 -9.81
C ALA A 218 -3.75 -4.34 -8.97
N ALA A 219 -2.84 -3.81 -8.15
CA ALA A 219 -3.08 -2.63 -7.34
C ALA A 219 -3.30 -1.37 -8.21
N ASP A 220 -2.52 -1.18 -9.28
CA ASP A 220 -2.67 -0.10 -10.27
C ASP A 220 -4.08 -0.06 -10.88
N ARG A 221 -4.66 -1.22 -11.18
CA ARG A 221 -6.02 -1.29 -11.73
C ARG A 221 -7.06 -0.84 -10.71
N ALA A 222 -6.91 -1.25 -9.46
CA ALA A 222 -7.81 -0.82 -8.38
C ALA A 222 -7.66 0.68 -8.11
N GLU A 223 -6.43 1.18 -8.01
CA GLU A 223 -6.12 2.60 -7.82
C GLU A 223 -6.74 3.47 -8.94
N ALA A 224 -6.62 3.07 -10.20
CA ALA A 224 -7.22 3.80 -11.32
C ALA A 224 -8.76 3.85 -11.26
N VAL A 225 -9.42 2.86 -10.66
CA VAL A 225 -10.88 2.90 -10.42
C VAL A 225 -11.18 3.84 -9.26
N VAL A 226 -10.47 3.72 -8.14
CA VAL A 226 -10.60 4.59 -6.97
C VAL A 226 -10.42 6.06 -7.35
N TRP A 227 -9.38 6.38 -8.12
CA TRP A 227 -9.14 7.73 -8.62
C TRP A 227 -10.33 8.27 -9.42
N ARG A 228 -10.88 7.48 -10.35
CA ARG A 228 -12.07 7.88 -11.13
C ARG A 228 -13.29 8.14 -10.23
N GLU A 229 -13.52 7.29 -9.24
CA GLU A 229 -14.60 7.46 -8.27
C GLU A 229 -14.43 8.75 -7.45
N LEU A 230 -13.23 9.01 -6.92
CA LEU A 230 -12.89 10.20 -6.14
C LEU A 230 -13.07 11.50 -6.94
N VAL A 231 -12.64 11.50 -8.22
CA VAL A 231 -12.80 12.63 -9.13
C VAL A 231 -14.27 12.85 -9.47
N ALA A 232 -15.01 11.79 -9.82
CA ALA A 232 -16.42 11.90 -10.21
C ALA A 232 -17.32 12.35 -9.04
N SER A 233 -17.02 11.91 -7.82
CA SER A 233 -17.82 12.23 -6.64
C SER A 233 -17.57 13.64 -6.07
N LYS A 234 -16.52 14.34 -6.53
CA LYS A 234 -16.04 15.60 -5.94
C LYS A 234 -17.12 16.67 -5.78
N VAL A 235 -17.89 16.93 -6.84
CA VAL A 235 -18.97 17.94 -6.82
C VAL A 235 -20.05 17.58 -5.80
N ILE A 236 -20.39 16.29 -5.69
CA ILE A 236 -21.39 15.82 -4.73
C ILE A 236 -20.87 16.01 -3.30
N ARG A 237 -19.62 15.61 -3.04
CA ARG A 237 -19.00 15.74 -1.71
C ARG A 237 -18.88 17.21 -1.27
N GLU A 238 -18.47 18.11 -2.16
CA GLU A 238 -18.37 19.54 -1.85
C GLU A 238 -19.73 20.14 -1.46
N ARG A 239 -20.82 19.73 -2.13
CA ARG A 239 -22.18 20.14 -1.77
C ARG A 239 -22.63 19.59 -0.42
N LEU A 240 -22.25 18.36 -0.08
CA LEU A 240 -22.58 17.76 1.21
C LEU A 240 -21.84 18.45 2.36
N THR A 241 -20.59 18.84 2.16
CA THR A 241 -19.82 19.59 3.17
C THR A 241 -20.34 21.01 3.38
N ALA A 242 -20.81 21.69 2.31
CA ALA A 242 -21.31 23.06 2.40
C ALA A 242 -22.67 23.20 3.12
N ARG A 243 -23.38 22.08 3.36
CA ARG A 243 -24.68 22.04 4.05
C ARG A 243 -24.58 21.71 5.54
N ARG A 244 -23.38 21.39 6.04
CA ARG A 244 -23.08 21.14 7.45
C ARG A 244 -22.55 22.42 8.08
#